data_AF-A0A415ME56-F1
#
_entry.id   AF-A0A415ME56-F1
#
_cell.length_a   1.000
_cell.length_b   1.000
_cell.length_c   1.000
_cell.angle_alpha   90.00
_cell.angle_beta   90.00
_cell.angle_gamma   90.00
#
_symmetry.space_group_name_H-M   'P 1'
#
loop_
_entity.id
_entity.type
_entity.pdbx_description
1 polymer ?
#
loop_
_entity_poly.entity_id
_entity_poly.type
_entity_poly.pdbx_seq_one_letter_code
_entity_poly.pdbx_strand_id
1 'polypeptide(L)'
;MVDQWTGKWTEEKDYSTYPKEKWCDYDCMAAWIREQKYEPKTSMENLITNIFLHYDCEIEEESSSYNAENGNFDGTYVEAVQAYVTDTGLSEFDYEA
;
A
#
# COMPACT_ATOMS: atom_id res chain seq x y z
N MET A 1 -4.58 -0.85 11.60
CA MET A 1 -5.45 -1.64 12.52
C MET A 1 -6.84 -1.84 11.93
N VAL A 2 -7.29 -3.09 11.75
CA VAL A 2 -8.65 -3.40 11.27
C VAL A 2 -9.60 -3.65 12.44
N ASP A 3 -10.70 -2.90 12.50
CA ASP A 3 -11.79 -3.16 13.43
C ASP A 3 -12.53 -4.45 13.05
N GLN A 4 -12.57 -5.42 13.98
CA GLN A 4 -13.07 -6.77 13.69
C GLN A 4 -14.58 -6.85 13.45
N TRP A 5 -15.35 -5.83 13.83
CA TRP A 5 -16.81 -5.81 13.72
C TRP A 5 -17.28 -5.07 12.46
N THR A 6 -16.56 -4.02 12.09
CA THR A 6 -16.89 -3.14 10.97
C THR A 6 -16.03 -3.39 9.74
N GLY A 7 -14.90 -4.11 9.90
CA GLY A 7 -13.90 -4.32 8.86
C GLY A 7 -13.13 -3.06 8.48
N LYS A 8 -13.35 -1.94 9.18
CA LYS A 8 -12.73 -0.66 8.86
C LYS A 8 -11.29 -0.65 9.32
N TRP A 9 -10.39 -0.27 8.42
CA TRP A 9 -9.02 0.00 8.80
C TRP A 9 -8.90 1.40 9.40
N THR A 10 -7.99 1.54 10.36
CA THR A 10 -7.58 2.81 10.94
C THR A 10 -6.08 2.81 11.05
N GLU A 11 -5.45 3.93 10.68
CA GLU A 11 -4.00 4.09 10.76
C GLU A 11 -3.53 3.96 12.22
N GLU A 12 -2.51 3.13 12.46
CA GLU A 12 -1.83 3.11 13.75
C GLU A 12 -0.95 4.37 13.86
N LYS A 13 -1.01 5.05 15.00
CA LYS A 13 -0.29 6.31 15.22
C LYS A 13 1.19 6.08 15.51
N ASP A 14 1.53 4.92 16.06
CA ASP A 14 2.90 4.57 16.39
C ASP A 14 3.21 3.11 16.05
N TYR A 15 3.59 2.90 14.80
CA TYR A 15 4.06 1.61 14.28
C TYR A 15 5.32 1.09 14.99
N SER A 16 6.08 1.90 15.75
CA SER A 16 7.26 1.41 16.47
C SER A 16 6.94 0.48 17.64
N THR A 17 5.70 0.56 18.14
CA THR A 17 5.22 -0.22 19.29
C THR A 17 4.27 -1.35 18.87
N TYR A 18 3.82 -1.36 17.62
CA TYR A 18 2.89 -2.35 17.10
C TYR A 18 3.65 -3.53 16.45
N PRO A 19 3.44 -4.79 16.91
CA PRO A 19 4.20 -5.94 16.40
C PRO A 19 4.03 -6.16 14.90
N LYS A 20 5.13 -6.23 14.16
CA LYS A 20 5.15 -6.39 12.69
C LYS A 20 4.41 -7.61 12.21
N GLU A 21 4.37 -8.68 13.00
CA GLU A 21 3.67 -9.93 12.68
C GLU A 21 2.14 -9.76 12.63
N LYS A 22 1.62 -8.63 13.11
CA LYS A 22 0.19 -8.30 13.10
C LYS A 22 -0.17 -7.23 12.09
N TRP A 23 0.79 -6.75 11.30
CA TRP A 23 0.55 -5.74 10.29
C TRP A 23 -0.20 -6.37 9.13
N CYS A 24 -1.29 -5.75 8.70
CA CYS A 24 -1.87 -6.04 7.39
C CYS A 24 -1.17 -5.21 6.30
N ASP A 25 -1.53 -5.43 5.04
CA ASP A 25 -0.91 -4.72 3.92
C ASP A 25 -1.07 -3.19 4.03
N TYR A 26 -2.22 -2.72 4.54
CA TYR A 26 -2.43 -1.30 4.83
C TYR A 26 -1.46 -0.78 5.92
N ASP A 27 -1.19 -1.57 6.96
CA ASP A 27 -0.25 -1.17 8.01
C ASP A 27 1.19 -1.08 7.46
N CYS A 28 1.59 -2.05 6.63
CA CYS A 28 2.87 -2.04 5.94
C CYS A 28 3.02 -0.84 5.00
N MET A 29 1.99 -0.54 4.21
CA MET A 29 1.99 0.62 3.31
C MET A 29 2.00 1.93 4.07
N ALA A 30 1.19 2.08 5.12
CA ALA A 30 1.17 3.30 5.93
C ALA A 30 2.53 3.57 6.55
N ALA A 31 3.15 2.56 7.17
CA ALA A 31 4.49 2.69 7.75
C ALA A 31 5.53 3.10 6.69
N TRP A 32 5.52 2.44 5.52
CA TRP A 32 6.43 2.75 4.42
C TRP A 32 6.22 4.18 3.86
N ILE A 33 4.98 4.63 3.66
CA ILE A 33 4.67 6.00 3.20
C ILE A 33 5.20 7.04 4.20
N ARG A 34 5.08 6.78 5.51
CA ARG A 34 5.65 7.65 6.55
C ARG A 34 7.18 7.70 6.47
N GLU A 35 7.85 6.61 6.13
CA GLU A 35 9.30 6.58 5.89
C GLU A 35 9.70 7.44 4.68
N GLN A 36 8.86 7.51 3.64
CA GLN A 36 9.06 8.40 2.49
C GLN A 36 8.89 9.89 2.83
N LYS A 37 8.42 10.23 4.04
CA LYS A 37 8.11 11.60 4.49
C LYS A 37 7.11 12.31 3.58
N TYR A 38 6.22 11.53 2.97
CA TYR A 38 5.14 12.06 2.15
C TYR A 38 4.00 12.54 3.05
N GLU A 39 3.45 13.72 2.75
CA GLU A 39 2.26 14.28 3.41
C GLU A 39 1.05 14.13 2.47
N PRO A 40 0.14 13.17 2.73
CA PRO A 40 -1.05 12.99 1.90
C PRO A 40 -1.97 14.20 1.91
N LYS A 41 -2.51 14.56 0.75
CA LYS A 41 -3.58 15.56 0.58
C LYS A 41 -4.93 15.00 1.05
N THR A 42 -5.12 13.69 0.89
CA THR A 42 -6.28 12.92 1.32
C THR A 42 -5.97 12.12 2.60
N SER A 43 -6.88 11.23 3.03
CA SER A 43 -6.57 10.34 4.17
C SER A 43 -5.53 9.28 3.78
N MET A 44 -4.77 8.78 4.75
CA MET A 44 -3.82 7.67 4.53
C MET A 44 -4.54 6.43 3.98
N GLU A 45 -5.74 6.13 4.50
CA GLU A 45 -6.57 5.03 4.02
C GLU A 45 -6.95 5.22 2.54
N ASN A 46 -7.38 6.42 2.15
CA ASN A 46 -7.76 6.74 0.77
C ASN A 46 -6.57 6.63 -0.18
N LEU A 47 -5.41 7.17 0.21
CA LEU A 47 -4.17 7.06 -0.57
C LEU A 47 -3.79 5.59 -0.79
N ILE A 48 -3.75 4.78 0.26
CA ILE A 48 -3.40 3.34 0.15
C ILE A 48 -4.44 2.60 -0.69
N THR A 49 -5.72 2.92 -0.53
CA THR A 49 -6.80 2.32 -1.34
C THR A 49 -6.59 2.59 -2.82
N ASN A 50 -6.31 3.84 -3.20
CA ASN A 50 -6.04 4.19 -4.60
C ASN A 50 -4.78 3.50 -5.12
N ILE A 51 -3.71 3.43 -4.32
CA ILE A 51 -2.50 2.69 -4.69
C ILE A 51 -2.82 1.24 -5.04
N PHE A 52 -3.56 0.53 -4.18
CA PHE A 52 -3.90 -0.88 -4.42
C PHE A 52 -4.80 -1.04 -5.65
N LEU A 53 -5.80 -0.16 -5.84
CA LEU A 53 -6.66 -0.22 -7.01
C LEU A 53 -5.89 -0.03 -8.33
N HIS A 54 -4.95 0.91 -8.38
CA HIS A 54 -4.13 1.13 -9.58
C HIS A 54 -3.14 -0.02 -9.80
N TYR A 55 -2.51 -0.51 -8.73
CA TYR A 55 -1.62 -1.65 -8.80
C TYR A 55 -2.34 -2.91 -9.29
N ASP A 56 -3.54 -3.20 -8.77
CA ASP A 56 -4.33 -4.34 -9.21
C ASP A 56 -4.64 -4.26 -10.71
N CYS A 57 -4.96 -3.07 -11.24
CA CYS A 57 -5.10 -2.85 -12.67
C CYS A 57 -3.79 -3.03 -13.46
N GLU A 58 -2.66 -2.59 -12.91
CA GLU A 58 -1.34 -2.77 -13.53
C GLU A 58 -0.99 -4.26 -13.69
N ILE A 59 -1.29 -5.09 -12.69
CA ILE A 59 -0.92 -6.52 -12.72
C ILE A 59 -1.94 -7.41 -13.45
N GLU A 60 -3.09 -6.88 -13.89
CA GLU A 60 -3.99 -7.56 -14.82
C GLU A 60 -3.31 -7.85 -16.16
N GLU A 61 -2.32 -7.04 -16.55
CA GLU A 61 -1.45 -7.36 -17.68
C GLU A 61 -0.43 -8.43 -17.29
N GLU A 62 -0.52 -9.62 -17.89
CA GLU A 62 0.35 -10.77 -17.59
C GLU A 62 1.86 -10.45 -17.78
N SER A 63 2.18 -9.44 -18.58
CA SER A 63 3.56 -8.96 -18.79
C SER A 63 4.06 -7.97 -17.74
N SER A 64 3.25 -7.52 -16.79
CA SER A 64 3.68 -6.54 -15.79
C SER A 64 4.86 -7.07 -14.98
N SER A 65 5.90 -6.25 -14.85
CA SER A 65 7.09 -6.57 -14.07
C SER A 65 6.85 -6.55 -12.56
N TYR A 66 5.71 -6.01 -12.12
CA TYR A 66 5.35 -5.95 -10.71
C TYR A 66 4.48 -7.12 -10.27
N ASN A 67 4.08 -8.02 -11.17
CA ASN A 67 3.22 -9.14 -10.80
C ASN A 67 3.99 -10.19 -9.99
N ALA A 68 3.75 -10.23 -8.68
CA ALA A 68 4.33 -11.21 -7.77
C ALA A 68 3.64 -12.59 -7.83
N GLU A 69 2.40 -12.67 -8.33
CA GLU A 69 1.62 -13.91 -8.39
C GLU A 69 2.07 -14.82 -9.54
N ASN A 70 2.44 -14.24 -10.69
CA ASN A 70 2.97 -14.98 -11.84
C ASN A 70 4.50 -15.13 -11.83
N GLY A 71 5.17 -14.54 -10.82
CA GLY A 71 6.61 -14.62 -10.62
C GLY A 71 7.45 -13.62 -11.43
N ASN A 72 6.83 -12.62 -12.05
CA ASN A 72 7.56 -11.54 -12.72
C ASN A 72 8.27 -10.60 -11.72
N PHE A 73 7.76 -10.50 -10.49
CA PHE A 73 8.38 -9.81 -9.37
C PHE A 73 8.87 -10.82 -8.31
N ASP A 74 10.14 -10.70 -7.91
CA ASP A 74 10.72 -11.51 -6.82
C ASP A 74 10.49 -10.79 -5.47
N GLY A 75 9.42 -11.15 -4.77
CA GLY A 75 9.08 -10.60 -3.47
C GLY A 75 7.62 -10.82 -3.10
N THR A 76 7.19 -10.14 -2.04
CA THR A 76 5.80 -10.13 -1.57
C THR A 76 4.93 -9.16 -2.37
N TYR A 77 3.60 -9.31 -2.29
CA TYR A 77 2.64 -8.37 -2.87
C TYR A 77 2.93 -6.92 -2.45
N VAL A 78 3.17 -6.69 -1.15
CA VAL A 78 3.44 -5.34 -0.63
C VAL A 78 4.76 -4.78 -1.17
N GLU A 79 5.81 -5.58 -1.28
CA GLU A 79 7.09 -5.14 -1.86
C GLU A 79 6.93 -4.78 -3.35
N ALA A 80 6.10 -5.53 -4.09
CA ALA A 80 5.77 -5.22 -5.47
C ALA A 80 5.00 -3.91 -5.62
N VAL A 81 3.99 -3.68 -4.77
CA VAL A 81 3.25 -2.41 -4.72
C VAL A 81 4.20 -1.25 -4.40
N GLN A 82 5.09 -1.40 -3.43
CA GLN A 82 6.06 -0.37 -3.07
C GLN A 82 7.01 -0.05 -4.23
N ALA A 83 7.45 -1.06 -4.99
CA ALA A 83 8.27 -0.86 -6.18
C ALA A 83 7.51 -0.09 -7.27
N TYR A 84 6.28 -0.50 -7.57
CA TYR A 84 5.38 0.20 -8.50
C TYR A 84 5.20 1.67 -8.11
N VAL A 85 4.87 1.94 -6.85
CA VAL A 85 4.66 3.31 -6.35
C VAL A 85 5.96 4.12 -6.33
N THR A 86 7.12 3.48 -6.13
CA THR A 86 8.43 4.16 -6.20
C THR A 86 8.70 4.67 -7.62
N ASP A 87 8.33 3.90 -8.64
CA ASP A 87 8.54 4.26 -10.04
C ASP A 87 7.47 5.24 -10.56
N THR A 88 6.22 5.15 -10.08
CA THR A 88 5.11 6.03 -10.50
C THR A 88 5.04 7.33 -9.69
N GLY A 89 5.32 7.28 -8.39
CA GLY A 89 5.24 8.40 -7.46
C GLY A 89 3.92 8.47 -6.67
N LEU A 90 4.02 8.70 -5.36
CA LEU A 90 2.88 8.74 -4.43
C LEU A 90 1.79 9.76 -4.81
N SER A 91 2.16 10.88 -5.42
CA SER A 91 1.21 11.96 -5.75
C SER A 91 0.19 11.60 -6.82
N GLU A 92 0.45 10.59 -7.65
CA GLU A 92 -0.47 10.11 -8.68
C GLU A 92 -1.72 9.45 -8.07
N PHE A 93 -1.60 8.91 -6.86
CA PHE A 93 -2.67 8.18 -6.17
C PHE A 93 -3.41 9.03 -5.12
N ASP A 94 -2.94 10.26 -4.87
CA ASP A 94 -3.41 11.12 -3.78
C ASP A 94 -4.53 12.07 -4.24
N TYR A 95 -5.68 11.48 -4.56
CA TYR A 95 -6.90 12.16 -4.99
C TYR A 95 -8.13 11.57 -4.31
N GLU A 96 -9.20 12.36 -4.17
CA GLU A 96 -10.50 11.88 -3.66
C GLU A 96 -11.17 11.02 -4.74
N ALA A 97 -11.45 9.76 -4.41
CA ALA A 97 -12.11 8.79 -5.30
C ALA A 97 -13.64 8.93 -5.32
#